data_AF-A0A6G5AAW5-F1
#
_entry.id   AF-A0A6G5AAW5-F1
#
_cell.length_a   1.000
_cell.length_b   1.000
_cell.length_c   1.000
_cell.angle_alpha   90.00
_cell.angle_beta   90.00
_cell.angle_gamma   90.00
#
_symmetry.space_group_name_H-M   'P 1'
#
loop_
_entity.id
_entity.type
_entity.pdbx_description
1 polymer ?
#
loop_
_entity_poly.entity_id
_entity_poly.type
_entity_poly.pdbx_seq_one_letter_code
_entity_poly.pdbx_strand_id
1 'polypeptide(L)'
;ASHLASGLQNVQRGTNASICLQVLYGREIYLGETMEQPILNIPAHICFRSVRQRIYWILFRGDNSVIIREHVTYPGYIGIVDEAVPTASMHIQGGVPQLSHLWSPDPSLHLVRWRLFCGCLEMEDQIQEISVLPPTYVVFCCVLHHLFRARIIEEPELCALILQCILPSGTKLELLKRRIPNSEINADLVSVSTCVMIGIQCVTMALCVCGKPSPVSSAAPWLCFDGKLFHLIHRDLRELQTSVPSLLHHDGDRLHLYSQLWNIVTSR
;
A
#
# COMPACT_ATOMS: atom_id res chain seq x y z
N ALA A 1 22.15 -21.46 6.90
CA ALA A 1 22.91 -20.20 6.82
C ALA A 1 23.29 -19.83 5.38
N SER A 2 23.92 -20.71 4.60
CA SER A 2 24.36 -20.44 3.22
C SER A 2 23.22 -20.22 2.19
N HIS A 3 22.12 -20.97 2.27
CA HIS A 3 20.97 -20.80 1.36
C HIS A 3 20.10 -19.57 1.66
N LEU A 4 20.16 -19.06 2.89
CA LEU A 4 19.54 -17.78 3.24
C LEU A 4 20.38 -16.62 2.67
N ALA A 5 21.71 -16.73 2.65
CA ALA A 5 22.59 -15.70 2.12
C ALA A 5 22.41 -15.43 0.61
N SER A 6 22.17 -16.46 -0.21
CA SER A 6 21.89 -16.30 -1.64
C SER A 6 20.48 -15.75 -1.92
N GLY A 7 19.46 -16.16 -1.14
CA GLY A 7 18.13 -15.55 -1.19
C GLY A 7 18.15 -14.09 -0.71
N LEU A 8 18.99 -13.78 0.27
CA LEU A 8 19.20 -12.43 0.79
C LEU A 8 19.91 -11.53 -0.21
N GLN A 9 20.79 -12.01 -1.09
CA GLN A 9 21.34 -11.19 -2.18
C GLN A 9 20.27 -10.69 -3.17
N ASN A 10 19.19 -11.46 -3.39
CA ASN A 10 18.04 -11.04 -4.19
C ASN A 10 17.07 -10.12 -3.43
N VAL A 11 17.01 -10.25 -2.10
CA VAL A 11 16.30 -9.31 -1.21
C VAL A 11 17.07 -7.99 -1.08
N GLN A 12 18.40 -8.01 -1.03
CA GLN A 12 19.32 -6.89 -0.85
C GLN A 12 19.27 -5.82 -1.95
N ARG A 13 18.68 -6.11 -3.12
CA ARG A 13 18.46 -5.10 -4.17
C ARG A 13 17.15 -4.33 -4.02
N GLY A 14 16.38 -4.53 -2.94
CA GLY A 14 15.14 -3.81 -2.63
C GLY A 14 15.23 -3.03 -1.32
N THR A 15 14.62 -1.86 -1.28
CA THR A 15 14.56 -0.92 -0.14
C THR A 15 13.92 -1.49 1.14
N ASN A 16 13.24 -2.65 1.09
CA ASN A 16 12.59 -3.29 2.23
C ASN A 16 13.35 -4.50 2.82
N ALA A 17 14.59 -4.74 2.39
CA ALA A 17 15.42 -5.84 2.88
C ALA A 17 15.66 -5.79 4.39
N SER A 18 15.91 -4.60 4.93
CA SER A 18 16.23 -4.39 6.35
C SER A 18 15.07 -4.73 7.28
N ILE A 19 13.85 -4.30 6.95
CA ILE A 19 12.66 -4.57 7.77
C ILE A 19 12.33 -6.06 7.78
N CYS A 20 12.39 -6.72 6.62
CA CYS A 20 12.16 -8.17 6.53
C CYS A 20 13.17 -8.95 7.39
N LEU A 21 14.43 -8.51 7.39
CA LEU A 21 15.49 -9.10 8.22
C LEU A 21 15.24 -8.90 9.71
N GLN A 22 14.83 -7.70 10.12
CA GLN A 22 14.50 -7.41 11.52
C GLN A 22 13.37 -8.31 12.02
N VAL A 23 12.33 -8.50 11.20
CA VAL A 23 11.22 -9.40 11.56
C VAL A 23 11.68 -10.86 11.62
N LEU A 24 12.46 -11.34 10.64
CA LEU A 24 12.92 -12.73 10.60
C LEU A 24 13.85 -13.11 11.76
N TYR A 25 14.77 -12.21 12.14
CA TYR A 25 15.79 -12.49 13.16
C TYR A 25 15.43 -11.96 14.54
N GLY A 26 14.90 -10.74 14.61
CA GLY A 26 14.54 -10.08 15.86
C GLY A 26 13.10 -10.35 16.32
N ARG A 27 12.22 -10.81 15.42
CA ARG A 27 10.77 -10.95 15.68
C ARG A 27 10.12 -9.68 16.20
N GLU A 28 10.59 -8.54 15.69
CA GLU A 28 10.12 -7.22 16.11
C GLU A 28 10.17 -6.21 14.96
N ILE A 29 9.43 -5.13 15.10
CA ILE A 29 9.44 -4.00 14.16
C ILE A 29 9.06 -2.72 14.89
N TYR A 30 9.72 -1.62 14.55
CA TYR A 30 9.35 -0.28 15.02
C TYR A 30 8.43 0.42 14.01
N LEU A 31 7.30 0.90 14.52
CA LEU A 31 6.29 1.65 13.78
C LEU A 31 6.21 3.04 14.40
N GLY A 32 6.88 3.99 13.75
CA GLY A 32 7.11 5.31 14.31
C GLY A 32 5.88 6.19 14.42
N GLU A 33 6.09 7.33 15.10
CA GLU A 33 5.07 8.35 15.31
C GLU A 33 4.69 9.02 14.01
N THR A 34 3.41 9.33 13.93
CA THR A 34 2.89 10.23 12.93
C THR A 34 2.34 11.45 13.65
N MET A 35 2.76 12.64 13.22
CA MET A 35 2.51 13.90 13.93
C MET A 35 1.11 14.46 13.65
N GLU A 36 0.37 13.85 12.72
CA GLU A 36 -0.94 14.30 12.29
C GLU A 36 -2.09 13.74 13.14
N GLN A 37 -3.27 14.37 12.99
CA GLN A 37 -4.46 13.95 13.73
C GLN A 37 -4.88 12.55 13.29
N PRO A 38 -4.98 11.57 14.19
CA PRO A 38 -5.38 10.22 13.79
C PRO A 38 -6.81 10.19 13.25
N ILE A 39 -7.00 9.52 12.11
CA ILE A 39 -8.34 9.21 11.60
C ILE A 39 -8.98 8.19 12.56
N LEU A 40 -10.19 8.49 13.04
CA LEU A 40 -10.92 7.65 14.00
C LEU A 40 -10.15 7.40 15.31
N ASN A 41 -9.20 8.27 15.70
CA ASN A 41 -8.29 8.07 16.83
C ASN A 41 -7.42 6.80 16.75
N ILE A 42 -7.23 6.25 15.54
CA ILE A 42 -6.41 5.08 15.29
C ILE A 42 -5.15 5.50 14.52
N PRO A 43 -3.94 5.14 14.98
CA PRO A 43 -2.73 5.39 14.22
C PRO A 43 -2.77 4.72 12.85
N ALA A 44 -2.26 5.38 11.82
CA ALA A 44 -2.25 4.89 10.45
C ALA A 44 -1.61 3.49 10.29
N HIS A 45 -0.59 3.15 11.08
CA HIS A 45 0.04 1.84 11.04
C HIS A 45 -0.87 0.72 11.57
N ILE A 46 -1.83 1.01 12.46
CA ILE A 46 -2.80 0.01 12.93
C ILE A 46 -3.74 -0.40 11.80
N CYS A 47 -4.11 0.52 10.91
CA CYS A 47 -4.94 0.23 9.74
C CYS A 47 -4.36 -0.90 8.88
N PHE A 48 -3.03 -1.02 8.80
CA PHE A 48 -2.34 -2.04 8.00
C PHE A 48 -1.84 -3.25 8.81
N ARG A 49 -2.26 -3.40 10.07
CA ARG A 49 -1.85 -4.53 10.90
C ARG A 49 -2.27 -5.87 10.31
N SER A 50 -3.51 -6.00 9.85
CA SER A 50 -3.99 -7.26 9.25
C SER A 50 -3.15 -7.71 8.05
N VAL A 51 -2.70 -6.75 7.23
CA VAL A 51 -1.76 -6.99 6.12
C VAL A 51 -0.42 -7.50 6.68
N ARG A 52 0.14 -6.83 7.69
CA ARG A 52 1.41 -7.25 8.32
C ARG A 52 1.33 -8.64 8.94
N GLN A 53 0.23 -9.00 9.59
CA GLN A 53 0.04 -10.33 10.16
C GLN A 53 0.16 -11.44 9.11
N ARG A 54 -0.34 -11.20 7.90
CA ARG A 54 -0.21 -12.12 6.76
C ARG A 54 1.20 -12.08 6.14
N ILE A 55 1.84 -10.92 6.09
CA ILE A 55 3.26 -10.81 5.72
C ILE A 55 4.13 -11.65 6.67
N TYR A 56 3.92 -11.54 7.98
CA TYR A 56 4.63 -12.34 8.98
C TYR A 56 4.37 -13.82 8.78
N TRP A 57 3.11 -14.21 8.54
CA TRP A 57 2.76 -15.60 8.25
C TRP A 57 3.57 -16.17 7.06
N ILE A 58 3.75 -15.40 5.98
CA ILE A 58 4.59 -15.80 4.85
C ILE A 58 6.07 -15.92 5.25
N LEU A 59 6.60 -14.90 5.95
CA LEU A 59 7.99 -14.88 6.40
C LEU A 59 8.35 -16.12 7.25
N PHE A 60 7.40 -16.60 8.04
CA PHE A 60 7.55 -17.79 8.87
C PHE A 60 6.92 -19.05 8.27
N ARG A 61 6.79 -19.11 6.93
CA ARG A 61 6.37 -20.30 6.18
C ARG A 61 5.03 -20.90 6.61
N GLY A 62 4.10 -20.03 7.00
CA GLY A 62 2.76 -20.40 7.42
C GLY A 62 2.63 -20.87 8.87
N ASP A 63 3.64 -20.61 9.70
CA ASP A 63 3.60 -20.93 11.13
C ASP A 63 2.71 -19.95 11.91
N ASN A 64 1.57 -20.45 12.39
CA ASN A 64 0.59 -19.69 13.18
C ASN A 64 1.02 -19.46 14.64
N SER A 65 2.11 -20.10 15.11
CA SER A 65 2.61 -19.96 16.48
C SER A 65 3.52 -18.74 16.66
N VAL A 66 3.90 -18.07 15.57
CA VAL A 66 4.80 -16.93 15.61
C VAL A 66 4.08 -15.67 16.07
N ILE A 67 4.73 -14.98 17.01
CA ILE A 67 4.33 -13.68 17.53
C ILE A 67 5.46 -12.69 17.21
N ILE A 68 5.08 -11.55 16.65
CA ILE A 68 5.97 -10.42 16.34
C ILE A 68 5.66 -9.29 17.32
N ARG A 69 6.71 -8.67 17.89
CA ARG A 69 6.58 -7.47 18.72
C ARG A 69 6.52 -6.23 17.83
N GLU A 70 5.37 -5.58 17.77
CA GLU A 70 5.25 -4.26 17.15
C GLU A 70 5.48 -3.19 18.20
N HIS A 71 6.52 -2.38 18.03
CA HIS A 71 6.81 -1.21 18.84
C HIS A 71 6.07 -0.03 18.24
N VAL A 72 4.95 0.34 18.84
CA VAL A 72 3.98 1.29 18.32
C VAL A 72 3.96 2.54 19.17
N THR A 73 3.85 3.69 18.52
CA THR A 73 3.60 4.96 19.19
C THR A 73 2.18 5.45 18.89
N TYR A 74 1.45 5.87 19.91
CA TYR A 74 0.09 6.35 19.80
C TYR A 74 0.02 7.87 19.91
N PRO A 75 -0.80 8.56 19.10
CA PRO A 75 -1.03 9.99 19.22
C PRO A 75 -1.44 10.38 20.64
N GLY A 76 -0.79 11.39 21.20
CA GLY A 76 -1.06 11.89 22.55
C GLY A 76 -0.49 11.03 23.69
N TYR A 77 0.22 9.94 23.38
CA TYR A 77 0.94 9.15 24.38
C TYR A 77 2.43 9.50 24.36
N ILE A 78 3.04 9.60 25.55
CA ILE A 78 4.50 9.77 25.67
C ILE A 78 5.12 8.38 25.78
N GLY A 79 5.61 7.85 24.67
CA GLY A 79 6.41 6.61 24.65
C GLY A 79 5.94 5.56 23.66
N ILE A 80 6.64 4.42 23.71
CA ILE A 80 6.44 3.27 22.84
C ILE A 80 5.64 2.21 23.60
N VAL A 81 4.61 1.69 22.94
CA VAL A 81 3.81 0.55 23.39
C VAL A 81 4.26 -0.69 22.62
N ASP A 82 4.63 -1.73 23.36
CA ASP A 82 5.02 -3.02 22.79
C ASP A 82 3.79 -3.92 22.66
N GLU A 83 3.44 -4.26 21.42
CA GLU A 83 2.28 -5.09 21.13
C GLU A 83 2.68 -6.45 20.56
N ALA A 84 2.17 -7.51 21.18
CA ALA A 84 2.32 -8.87 20.68
C ALA A 84 1.31 -9.13 19.55
N VAL A 85 1.80 -9.19 18.32
CA VAL A 85 0.99 -9.35 17.11
C VAL A 85 1.18 -10.76 16.55
N PRO A 86 0.14 -11.63 16.57
CA PRO A 86 0.23 -12.97 16.01
C PRO A 86 0.18 -12.93 14.48
N THR A 87 0.75 -13.93 13.83
CA THR A 87 0.56 -14.15 12.38
C THR A 87 -0.91 -14.46 12.05
N ALA A 88 -1.33 -14.14 10.83
CA ALA A 88 -2.66 -14.49 10.33
C ALA A 88 -2.56 -15.41 9.11
N SER A 89 -3.22 -16.58 9.18
CA SER A 89 -3.19 -17.55 8.09
C SER A 89 -3.99 -17.11 6.87
N MET A 90 -3.51 -17.48 5.70
CA MET A 90 -4.24 -17.34 4.43
C MET A 90 -4.51 -18.71 3.82
N HIS A 91 -5.57 -18.82 3.03
CA HIS A 91 -5.87 -20.06 2.32
C HIS A 91 -5.05 -20.16 1.02
N ILE A 92 -3.90 -20.83 1.08
CA ILE A 92 -3.00 -21.02 -0.06
C ILE A 92 -2.89 -22.51 -0.41
N GLN A 93 -3.37 -22.89 -1.59
CA GLN A 93 -3.20 -24.26 -2.11
C GLN A 93 -1.71 -24.62 -2.18
N GLY A 94 -1.32 -25.74 -1.57
CA GLY A 94 0.07 -26.19 -1.50
C GLY A 94 0.92 -25.52 -0.41
N GLY A 95 0.34 -24.62 0.38
CA GLY A 95 1.01 -23.93 1.49
C GLY A 95 2.03 -22.87 1.04
N VAL A 96 2.79 -22.33 2.00
CA VAL A 96 3.81 -21.31 1.73
C VAL A 96 5.14 -21.98 1.34
N PRO A 97 5.70 -21.71 0.14
CA PRO A 97 6.99 -22.23 -0.26
C PRO A 97 8.13 -21.80 0.69
N GLN A 98 9.29 -22.45 0.61
CA GLN A 98 10.47 -21.91 1.28
C GLN A 98 10.81 -20.53 0.71
N LEU A 99 11.19 -19.57 1.55
CA LEU A 99 11.51 -18.20 1.10
C LEU A 99 12.61 -18.17 0.02
N SER A 100 13.63 -19.03 0.14
CA SER A 100 14.69 -19.18 -0.87
C SER A 100 14.16 -19.60 -2.24
N HIS A 101 13.14 -20.47 -2.28
CA HIS A 101 12.47 -20.86 -3.53
C HIS A 101 11.50 -19.78 -3.99
N LEU A 102 10.69 -19.22 -3.09
CA LEU A 102 9.75 -18.14 -3.38
C LEU A 102 10.42 -16.93 -4.04
N TRP A 103 11.61 -16.57 -3.57
CA TRP A 103 12.42 -15.44 -4.06
C TRP A 103 13.39 -15.80 -5.19
N SER A 104 13.36 -17.04 -5.69
CA SER A 104 14.16 -17.46 -6.84
C SER A 104 13.61 -16.85 -8.15
N PRO A 105 14.34 -16.85 -9.27
CA PRO A 105 13.80 -16.39 -10.56
C PRO A 105 12.84 -17.40 -11.22
N ASP A 106 12.41 -18.46 -10.53
CA ASP A 106 11.55 -19.52 -11.08
C ASP A 106 10.21 -18.94 -11.59
N PRO A 107 9.90 -19.07 -12.91
CA PRO A 107 8.68 -18.55 -13.49
C PRO A 107 7.44 -19.36 -13.11
N SER A 108 7.59 -20.64 -12.70
CA SER A 108 6.47 -21.48 -12.28
C SER A 108 5.76 -20.95 -11.03
N LEU A 109 6.47 -20.13 -10.25
CA LEU A 109 5.94 -19.49 -9.04
C LEU A 109 5.12 -18.24 -9.32
N HIS A 110 5.03 -17.75 -10.56
CA HIS A 110 4.37 -16.48 -10.88
C HIS A 110 2.95 -16.36 -10.27
N LEU A 111 2.10 -17.36 -10.49
CA LEU A 111 0.74 -17.37 -9.93
C LEU A 111 0.74 -17.48 -8.40
N VAL A 112 1.66 -18.26 -7.82
CA VAL A 112 1.79 -18.41 -6.36
C VAL A 112 2.15 -17.07 -5.72
N ARG A 113 3.05 -16.30 -6.34
CA ARG A 113 3.44 -14.96 -5.87
C ARG A 113 2.26 -14.00 -5.88
N TRP A 114 1.46 -14.01 -6.95
CA TRP A 114 0.24 -13.20 -7.04
C TRP A 114 -0.80 -13.62 -6.00
N ARG A 115 -1.02 -14.92 -5.78
CA ARG A 115 -1.93 -15.43 -4.73
C ARG A 115 -1.50 -14.99 -3.34
N LEU A 116 -0.21 -15.11 -3.02
CA LEU A 116 0.32 -14.64 -1.73
C LEU A 116 0.19 -13.13 -1.56
N PHE A 117 0.49 -12.35 -2.61
CA PHE A 117 0.41 -10.89 -2.57
C PHE A 117 -1.03 -10.40 -2.41
N CYS A 118 -1.96 -10.91 -3.22
CA CYS A 118 -3.37 -10.53 -3.13
C CYS A 118 -4.01 -11.06 -1.84
N GLY A 119 -3.61 -12.25 -1.36
CA GLY A 119 -4.07 -12.77 -0.07
C GLY A 119 -3.67 -11.90 1.12
N CYS A 120 -2.48 -11.26 1.10
CA CYS A 120 -2.11 -10.30 2.13
C CYS A 120 -3.11 -9.13 2.24
N LEU A 121 -3.86 -8.85 1.18
CA LEU A 121 -4.77 -7.71 1.05
C LEU A 121 -6.24 -8.14 0.94
N GLU A 122 -6.54 -9.45 1.04
CA GLU A 122 -7.89 -10.00 0.84
C GLU A 122 -8.47 -9.64 -0.55
N MET A 123 -7.63 -9.75 -1.59
CA MET A 123 -7.97 -9.44 -2.99
C MET A 123 -7.81 -10.66 -3.92
N GLU A 124 -7.91 -11.89 -3.40
CA GLU A 124 -7.67 -13.13 -4.16
C GLU A 124 -8.55 -13.26 -5.41
N ASP A 125 -9.79 -12.79 -5.35
CA ASP A 125 -10.74 -12.83 -6.47
C ASP A 125 -10.40 -11.85 -7.60
N GLN A 126 -9.46 -10.93 -7.36
CA GLN A 126 -9.08 -9.84 -8.27
C GLN A 126 -7.69 -10.02 -8.89
N ILE A 127 -7.09 -11.21 -8.75
CA ILE A 127 -5.72 -11.47 -9.25
C ILE A 127 -5.61 -11.16 -10.75
N GLN A 128 -6.63 -11.47 -11.55
CA GLN A 128 -6.58 -11.26 -13.00
C GLN A 128 -6.52 -9.76 -13.33
N GLU A 129 -7.38 -8.98 -12.69
CA GLU A 129 -7.49 -7.54 -12.87
C GLU A 129 -6.23 -6.81 -12.40
N ILE A 130 -5.71 -7.17 -11.22
CA ILE A 130 -4.52 -6.52 -10.64
C ILE A 130 -3.27 -6.89 -11.43
N SER A 131 -3.14 -8.16 -11.87
CA SER A 131 -1.92 -8.63 -12.55
C SER A 131 -1.70 -8.04 -13.93
N VAL A 132 -2.75 -7.50 -14.56
CA VAL A 132 -2.66 -6.82 -15.87
C VAL A 132 -2.58 -5.29 -15.75
N LEU A 133 -2.69 -4.73 -14.55
CA LEU A 133 -2.50 -3.29 -14.35
C LEU A 133 -1.07 -2.89 -14.72
N PRO A 134 -0.86 -1.67 -15.28
CA PRO A 134 0.46 -1.10 -15.38
C PRO A 134 1.15 -1.12 -14.00
N PRO A 135 2.41 -1.58 -13.88
CA PRO A 135 3.07 -1.82 -12.59
C PRO A 135 3.03 -0.64 -11.62
N THR A 136 3.06 0.59 -12.13
CA THR A 136 3.00 1.83 -11.34
C THR A 136 1.72 1.97 -10.50
N TYR A 137 0.62 1.31 -10.91
CA TYR A 137 -0.66 1.42 -10.23
C TYR A 137 -0.95 0.27 -9.27
N VAL A 138 -0.24 -0.86 -9.37
CA VAL A 138 -0.54 -2.08 -8.59
C VAL A 138 -0.54 -1.81 -7.08
N VAL A 139 0.57 -1.30 -6.55
CA VAL A 139 0.71 -1.04 -5.11
C VAL A 139 -0.26 0.04 -4.64
N PHE A 140 -0.39 1.12 -5.40
CA PHE A 140 -1.27 2.23 -5.04
C PHE A 140 -2.74 1.79 -5.02
N CYS A 141 -3.19 1.05 -6.04
CA CYS A 141 -4.55 0.50 -6.11
C CYS A 141 -4.85 -0.43 -4.92
N CYS A 142 -3.93 -1.32 -4.57
CA CYS A 142 -4.03 -2.18 -3.40
C CYS A 142 -4.15 -1.41 -2.08
N VAL A 143 -3.38 -0.31 -1.93
CA VAL A 143 -3.47 0.58 -0.75
C VAL A 143 -4.84 1.23 -0.67
N LEU A 144 -5.34 1.76 -1.79
CA LEU A 144 -6.66 2.40 -1.84
C LEU A 144 -7.78 1.42 -1.53
N HIS A 145 -7.73 0.19 -2.08
CA HIS A 145 -8.69 -0.87 -1.76
C HIS A 145 -8.73 -1.16 -0.26
N HIS A 146 -7.56 -1.34 0.36
CA HIS A 146 -7.47 -1.61 1.79
C HIS A 146 -8.04 -0.47 2.63
N LEU A 147 -7.68 0.78 2.33
CA LEU A 147 -8.17 1.96 3.05
C LEU A 147 -9.67 2.18 2.86
N PHE A 148 -10.20 1.94 1.65
CA PHE A 148 -11.61 2.08 1.35
C PHE A 148 -12.45 1.01 2.08
N ARG A 149 -12.01 -0.26 2.06
CA ARG A 149 -12.66 -1.34 2.82
C ARG A 149 -12.62 -1.10 4.32
N ALA A 150 -11.53 -0.54 4.83
CA ALA A 150 -11.38 -0.17 6.23
C ALA A 150 -12.14 1.13 6.62
N ARG A 151 -12.84 1.78 5.67
CA ARG A 151 -13.56 3.04 5.89
C ARG A 151 -12.68 4.18 6.40
N ILE A 152 -11.40 4.17 6.01
CA ILE A 152 -10.46 5.27 6.29
C ILE A 152 -10.60 6.40 5.27
N ILE A 153 -11.01 6.06 4.04
CA ILE A 153 -11.33 7.01 2.98
C ILE A 153 -12.74 6.75 2.47
N GLU A 154 -13.41 7.79 1.99
CA GLU A 154 -14.72 7.69 1.33
C GLU A 154 -14.58 7.98 -0.18
N GLU A 155 -15.70 8.00 -0.90
CA GLU A 155 -15.72 8.22 -2.34
C GLU A 155 -15.04 9.53 -2.79
N PRO A 156 -15.20 10.68 -2.09
CA PRO A 156 -14.55 11.93 -2.49
C PRO A 156 -13.01 11.86 -2.41
N GLU A 157 -12.48 11.31 -1.31
CA GLU A 157 -11.03 11.12 -1.17
C GLU A 157 -10.52 10.10 -2.19
N LEU A 158 -11.25 9.00 -2.39
CA LEU A 158 -10.90 7.99 -3.39
C LEU A 158 -10.83 8.57 -4.80
N CYS A 159 -11.83 9.36 -5.19
CA CYS A 159 -11.88 10.03 -6.49
C CYS A 159 -10.64 10.92 -6.70
N ALA A 160 -10.31 11.76 -5.72
CA ALA A 160 -9.15 12.64 -5.78
C ALA A 160 -7.82 11.86 -5.78
N LEU A 161 -7.71 10.78 -5.02
CA LEU A 161 -6.53 9.91 -4.94
C LEU A 161 -6.26 9.18 -6.26
N ILE A 162 -7.28 8.66 -6.93
CA ILE A 162 -7.15 8.05 -8.26
C ILE A 162 -6.75 9.14 -9.27
N LEU A 163 -7.47 10.26 -9.29
CA LEU A 163 -7.23 11.35 -10.24
C LEU A 163 -5.82 11.90 -10.17
N GLN A 164 -5.28 12.21 -8.98
CA GLN A 164 -3.91 12.76 -8.88
C GLN A 164 -2.87 11.81 -9.50
N CYS A 165 -3.11 10.51 -9.43
CA CYS A 165 -2.23 9.50 -9.99
C CYS A 165 -2.27 9.51 -11.53
N ILE A 166 -3.48 9.60 -12.11
CA ILE A 166 -3.73 9.45 -13.55
C ILE A 166 -3.94 10.78 -14.31
N LEU A 167 -3.72 11.94 -13.70
CA LEU A 167 -3.85 13.22 -14.41
C LEU A 167 -2.85 13.36 -15.57
N PRO A 168 -3.20 14.05 -16.67
CA PRO A 168 -2.25 14.45 -17.69
C PRO A 168 -1.13 15.32 -17.12
N SER A 169 0.11 15.13 -17.61
CA SER A 169 1.28 15.84 -17.08
C SER A 169 1.15 17.37 -17.15
N GLY A 170 0.54 17.90 -18.22
CA GLY A 170 0.23 19.32 -18.34
C GLY A 170 -0.71 19.81 -17.25
N THR A 171 -1.81 19.08 -17.00
CA THR A 171 -2.76 19.39 -15.92
C THR A 171 -2.11 19.32 -14.55
N LYS A 172 -1.29 18.30 -14.28
CA LYS A 172 -0.52 18.20 -13.03
C LYS A 172 0.35 19.44 -12.82
N LEU A 173 1.08 19.86 -13.85
CA LEU A 173 1.96 21.02 -13.77
C LEU A 173 1.19 22.33 -13.51
N GLU A 174 0.06 22.54 -14.18
CA GLU A 174 -0.79 23.72 -13.93
C GLU A 174 -1.35 23.75 -12.52
N LEU A 175 -1.83 22.60 -12.02
CA LEU A 175 -2.31 22.50 -10.64
C LEU A 175 -1.20 22.78 -9.63
N LEU A 176 0.01 22.24 -9.84
CA LEU A 176 1.14 22.45 -8.94
C LEU A 176 1.60 23.91 -8.85
N LYS A 177 1.28 24.77 -9.82
CA LYS A 177 1.53 26.23 -9.73
C LYS A 177 0.64 26.92 -8.71
N ARG A 178 -0.54 26.37 -8.41
CA ARG A 178 -1.48 26.94 -7.43
C ARG A 178 -0.88 26.86 -6.03
N ARG A 179 -1.16 27.87 -5.21
CA ARG A 179 -0.83 27.85 -3.79
C ARG A 179 -2.02 27.27 -3.00
N ILE A 180 -1.70 26.59 -1.91
CA ILE A 180 -2.66 26.24 -0.87
C ILE A 180 -2.27 27.13 0.31
N PRO A 181 -3.06 28.16 0.65
CA PRO A 181 -2.85 28.95 1.86
C PRO A 181 -2.81 28.05 3.08
N ASN A 182 -1.98 28.36 4.08
CA ASN A 182 -1.85 27.53 5.29
C ASN A 182 -3.20 27.35 6.02
N SER A 183 -4.09 28.34 5.94
CA SER A 183 -5.45 28.29 6.50
C SER A 183 -6.40 27.34 5.77
N GLU A 184 -6.03 26.89 4.56
CA GLU A 184 -6.82 25.98 3.72
C GLU A 184 -6.23 24.55 3.71
N ILE A 185 -5.17 24.29 4.47
CA ILE A 185 -4.65 22.93 4.64
C ILE A 185 -5.65 22.16 5.49
N ASN A 186 -6.26 21.13 4.88
CA ASN A 186 -7.23 20.29 5.56
C ASN A 186 -6.49 19.19 6.34
N ALA A 187 -6.63 19.18 7.66
CA ALA A 187 -5.97 18.22 8.54
C ALA A 187 -6.36 16.76 8.23
N ASP A 188 -7.62 16.49 7.89
CA ASP A 188 -8.09 15.15 7.55
C ASP A 188 -7.42 14.63 6.28
N LEU A 189 -7.25 15.49 5.26
CA LEU A 189 -6.54 15.12 4.03
C LEU A 189 -5.04 14.89 4.27
N VAL A 190 -4.43 15.59 5.23
CA VAL A 190 -3.06 15.28 5.69
C VAL A 190 -3.01 13.90 6.32
N SER A 191 -3.97 13.56 7.18
CA SER A 191 -4.05 12.24 7.81
C SER A 191 -4.30 11.11 6.82
N VAL A 192 -5.16 11.33 5.83
CA VAL A 192 -5.37 10.39 4.71
C VAL A 192 -4.05 10.21 3.94
N SER A 193 -3.32 11.30 3.69
CA SER A 193 -2.02 11.25 3.02
C SER A 193 -1.01 10.40 3.80
N THR A 194 -0.99 10.50 5.13
CA THR A 194 -0.13 9.66 5.97
C THR A 194 -0.54 8.19 5.90
N CYS A 195 -1.83 7.86 5.98
CA CYS A 195 -2.34 6.51 5.78
C CYS A 195 -1.94 5.93 4.43
N VAL A 196 -2.01 6.71 3.35
CA VAL A 196 -1.58 6.30 2.01
C VAL A 196 -0.09 6.00 1.98
N MET A 197 0.76 6.87 2.53
CA MET A 197 2.22 6.68 2.53
C MET A 197 2.65 5.44 3.33
N ILE A 198 2.07 5.25 4.52
CA ILE A 198 2.29 4.05 5.35
C ILE A 198 1.78 2.80 4.62
N GLY A 199 0.63 2.91 3.96
CA GLY A 199 0.08 1.87 3.12
C GLY A 199 1.04 1.46 2.01
N ILE A 200 1.58 2.42 1.26
CA ILE A 200 2.54 2.15 0.18
C ILE A 200 3.75 1.39 0.73
N GLN A 201 4.29 1.79 1.89
CA GLN A 201 5.39 1.09 2.53
C GLN A 201 5.03 -0.35 2.90
N CYS A 202 3.88 -0.56 3.56
CA CYS A 202 3.41 -1.88 3.99
C CYS A 202 3.12 -2.80 2.80
N VAL A 203 2.40 -2.31 1.78
CA VAL A 203 2.06 -3.08 0.58
C VAL A 203 3.32 -3.37 -0.26
N THR A 204 4.29 -2.47 -0.29
CA THR A 204 5.60 -2.74 -0.91
C THR A 204 6.36 -3.84 -0.14
N MET A 205 6.21 -3.91 1.19
CA MET A 205 6.75 -5.03 1.99
C MET A 205 6.06 -6.35 1.61
N ALA A 206 4.73 -6.37 1.48
CA ALA A 206 4.00 -7.54 0.99
C ALA A 206 4.50 -7.96 -0.40
N LEU A 207 4.65 -7.02 -1.33
CA LEU A 207 5.18 -7.27 -2.67
C LEU A 207 6.55 -7.95 -2.63
N CYS A 208 7.45 -7.47 -1.76
CA CYS A 208 8.79 -8.04 -1.59
C CYS A 208 8.76 -9.45 -0.99
N VAL A 209 8.02 -9.64 0.11
CA VAL A 209 7.92 -10.93 0.82
C VAL A 209 7.28 -12.00 -0.06
N CYS A 210 6.30 -11.62 -0.89
CA CYS A 210 5.62 -12.52 -1.82
C CYS A 210 6.44 -12.85 -3.07
N GLY A 211 7.73 -12.51 -3.14
CA GLY A 211 8.60 -12.86 -4.28
C GLY A 211 8.48 -11.94 -5.48
N LYS A 212 7.98 -10.71 -5.29
CA LYS A 212 7.95 -9.62 -6.29
C LYS A 212 7.16 -10.00 -7.56
N PRO A 213 5.85 -10.32 -7.44
CA PRO A 213 5.00 -10.59 -8.62
C PRO A 213 4.86 -9.39 -9.58
N SER A 214 5.18 -8.17 -9.12
CA SER A 214 5.29 -6.94 -9.91
C SER A 214 6.60 -6.21 -9.59
N PRO A 215 7.18 -5.42 -10.52
CA PRO A 215 8.42 -4.67 -10.29
C PRO A 215 8.37 -3.73 -9.07
N VAL A 216 9.24 -3.97 -8.08
CA VAL A 216 9.33 -3.14 -6.86
C VAL A 216 9.73 -1.69 -7.17
N SER A 217 10.50 -1.46 -8.24
CA SER A 217 10.87 -0.10 -8.68
C SER A 217 9.66 0.76 -9.07
N SER A 218 8.54 0.12 -9.45
CA SER A 218 7.29 0.80 -9.79
C SER A 218 6.43 1.12 -8.57
N ALA A 219 6.80 0.65 -7.38
CA ALA A 219 6.09 0.89 -6.12
C ALA A 219 6.56 2.15 -5.37
N ALA A 220 7.51 2.91 -5.95
CA ALA A 220 8.05 4.09 -5.29
C ALA A 220 6.95 5.16 -5.08
N PRO A 221 6.80 5.74 -3.87
CA PRO A 221 5.66 6.63 -3.57
C PRO A 221 5.51 7.83 -4.50
N TRP A 222 6.62 8.43 -4.93
CA TRP A 222 6.62 9.60 -5.82
C TRP A 222 6.14 9.30 -7.25
N LEU A 223 5.98 8.03 -7.63
CA LEU A 223 5.41 7.66 -8.93
C LEU A 223 3.88 7.67 -8.91
N CYS A 224 3.27 7.52 -7.74
CA CYS A 224 1.83 7.30 -7.61
C CYS A 224 1.13 8.28 -6.68
N PHE A 225 1.83 9.07 -5.87
CA PHE A 225 1.22 9.96 -4.89
C PHE A 225 1.92 11.33 -4.78
N ASP A 226 1.11 12.40 -4.83
CA ASP A 226 1.48 13.78 -4.50
C ASP A 226 0.40 14.41 -3.61
N GLY A 227 0.74 14.72 -2.36
CA GLY A 227 -0.20 15.24 -1.36
C GLY A 227 -0.74 16.63 -1.68
N LYS A 228 0.00 17.45 -2.43
CA LYS A 228 -0.46 18.77 -2.88
C LYS A 228 -1.48 18.62 -4.00
N LEU A 229 -1.22 17.76 -4.98
CA LEU A 229 -2.20 17.45 -6.03
C LEU A 229 -3.47 16.85 -5.44
N PHE A 230 -3.35 15.92 -4.50
CA PHE A 230 -4.49 15.35 -3.79
C PHE A 230 -5.39 16.43 -3.17
N HIS A 231 -4.80 17.35 -2.39
CA HIS A 231 -5.54 18.47 -1.79
C HIS A 231 -6.24 19.35 -2.84
N LEU A 232 -5.52 19.74 -3.90
CA LEU A 232 -6.06 20.63 -4.93
C LEU A 232 -7.23 19.99 -5.69
N ILE A 233 -7.10 18.71 -6.04
CA ILE A 233 -8.14 17.98 -6.77
C ILE A 233 -9.35 17.74 -5.87
N HIS A 234 -9.14 17.33 -4.61
CA HIS A 234 -10.24 17.16 -3.68
C HIS A 234 -11.05 18.46 -3.53
N ARG A 235 -10.35 19.61 -3.44
CA ARG A 235 -10.98 20.93 -3.43
C ARG A 235 -11.74 21.23 -4.73
N ASP A 236 -11.14 20.99 -5.89
CA ASP A 236 -11.78 21.26 -7.18
C ASP A 236 -13.04 20.40 -7.41
N LEU A 237 -13.05 19.17 -6.90
CA LEU A 237 -14.23 18.29 -6.93
C LEU A 237 -15.32 18.78 -5.97
N ARG A 238 -14.97 19.14 -4.73
CA ARG A 238 -15.96 19.45 -3.67
C ARG A 238 -16.46 20.89 -3.69
N GLU A 239 -15.58 21.85 -3.90
CA GLU A 239 -15.92 23.28 -3.82
C GLU A 239 -16.25 23.84 -5.20
N LEU A 240 -15.44 23.50 -6.21
CA LEU A 240 -15.64 23.99 -7.59
C LEU A 240 -16.56 23.10 -8.43
N GLN A 241 -17.02 21.98 -7.87
CA GLN A 241 -17.94 21.03 -8.53
C GLN A 241 -17.44 20.59 -9.92
N THR A 242 -16.12 20.48 -10.06
CA THR A 242 -15.49 20.06 -11.32
C THR A 242 -15.77 18.57 -11.54
N SER A 243 -16.11 18.18 -12.77
CA SER A 243 -16.37 16.77 -13.08
C SER A 243 -15.08 15.99 -13.37
N VAL A 244 -15.08 14.68 -13.08
CA VAL A 244 -13.98 13.75 -13.43
C VAL A 244 -13.62 13.82 -14.93
N PRO A 245 -14.58 13.77 -15.87
CA PRO A 245 -14.25 13.92 -17.30
C PRO A 245 -13.57 15.25 -17.64
N SER A 246 -13.99 16.35 -17.00
CA SER A 246 -13.37 17.65 -17.25
C SER A 246 -11.90 17.69 -16.81
N LEU A 247 -11.57 17.13 -15.64
CA LEU A 247 -10.17 17.07 -15.15
C LEU A 247 -9.27 16.19 -16.04
N LEU A 248 -9.87 15.19 -16.68
CA LEU A 248 -9.20 14.28 -17.62
C LEU A 248 -9.27 14.77 -19.08
N HIS A 249 -9.74 15.99 -19.35
CA HIS A 249 -9.91 16.55 -20.70
C HIS A 249 -10.73 15.65 -21.64
N HIS A 250 -11.68 14.90 -21.09
CA HIS A 250 -12.49 13.90 -21.81
C HIS A 250 -11.64 12.85 -22.57
N ASP A 251 -10.41 12.60 -22.13
CA ASP A 251 -9.52 11.57 -22.66
C ASP A 251 -10.09 10.18 -22.38
N GLY A 252 -10.45 9.45 -23.45
CA GLY A 252 -11.11 8.16 -23.36
C GLY A 252 -10.28 7.08 -22.66
N ASP A 253 -8.97 7.05 -22.91
CA ASP A 253 -8.06 6.06 -22.31
C ASP A 253 -7.91 6.30 -20.82
N ARG A 254 -7.80 7.57 -20.40
CA ARG A 254 -7.73 7.93 -18.97
C ARG A 254 -9.04 7.72 -18.25
N LEU A 255 -10.17 7.98 -18.90
CA LEU A 255 -11.49 7.67 -18.35
C LEU A 255 -11.67 6.17 -18.16
N HIS A 256 -11.22 5.36 -19.13
CA HIS A 256 -11.23 3.91 -18.99
C HIS A 256 -10.34 3.45 -17.83
N LEU A 257 -9.11 3.97 -17.74
CA LEU A 257 -8.19 3.68 -16.63
C LEU A 257 -8.77 4.11 -15.27
N TYR A 258 -9.41 5.28 -15.20
CA TYR A 258 -10.12 5.73 -14.00
C TYR A 258 -11.18 4.71 -13.58
N SER A 259 -12.06 4.30 -14.50
CA SER A 259 -13.10 3.32 -14.23
C SER A 259 -12.53 1.95 -13.83
N GLN A 260 -11.44 1.51 -14.46
CA GLN A 260 -10.77 0.27 -14.11
C GLN A 260 -10.24 0.31 -12.67
N LEU A 261 -9.49 1.36 -12.31
CA LEU A 261 -8.96 1.52 -10.94
C LEU A 261 -10.09 1.66 -9.92
N TRP A 262 -11.13 2.42 -10.24
CA TRP A 262 -12.31 2.58 -9.39
C TRP A 262 -12.96 1.23 -9.09
N ASN A 263 -13.20 0.41 -10.11
CA ASN A 263 -13.85 -0.90 -9.95
C ASN A 263 -13.02 -1.87 -9.12
N ILE A 264 -11.69 -1.87 -9.28
CA ILE A 264 -10.79 -2.72 -8.47
C ILE A 264 -10.79 -2.25 -7.01
N VAL A 265 -10.75 -0.93 -6.77
CA VAL A 265 -10.73 -0.40 -5.41
C VAL A 265 -12.05 -0.62 -4.68
N THR A 266 -13.18 -0.51 -5.37
CA THR A 266 -14.53 -0.54 -4.76
C THR A 266 -15.20 -1.92 -4.78
N SER A 267 -14.56 -2.92 -5.37
CA SER A 267 -15.02 -4.31 -5.32
C SER A 267 -15.10 -4.83 -3.88
N ARG A 268 -16.04 -5.75 -3.64
CA ARG A 268 -16.33 -6.34 -2.33
C ARG A 268 -15.45 -7.53 -2.04
#